data_AF-A0A1Z8NAV0-F1
#
_entry.id   AF-A0A1Z8NAV0-F1
#
_cell.length_a   1.000
_cell.length_b   1.000
_cell.length_c   1.000
_cell.angle_alpha   90.00
_cell.angle_beta   90.00
_cell.angle_gamma   90.00
#
_symmetry.space_group_name_H-M   'P 1'
#
loop_
_entity.id
_entity.type
_entity.pdbx_description
1 polymer ?
#
loop_
_entity_poly.entity_id
_entity_poly.type
_entity_poly.pdbx_seq_one_letter_code
_entity_poly.pdbx_strand_id
1 'polypeptide(L)'
;MGYTGTSSEAVGSSDSESGEGLIGIDEVQRALNRSRASVYRYTNTDPRNLNPPFNPRKLNPEYRTDQKEALMFHPNEVARFARDVLRIKEVTVEVLNSPYSATQQLLSTILEELREIRGLLASSGVEPATQLTPRRESSEQRAA
;
A
#
# COMPACT_ATOMS: atom_id res chain seq x y z
N MET A 1 27.39 -43.57 -28.26
CA MET A 1 27.03 -43.24 -26.85
C MET A 1 27.49 -41.80 -26.61
N GLY A 2 26.64 -40.77 -26.66
CA GLY A 2 25.54 -40.46 -25.73
C GLY A 2 26.17 -39.86 -24.47
N TYR A 3 25.95 -38.60 -24.06
CA TYR A 3 24.70 -37.86 -23.90
C TYR A 3 24.94 -36.33 -23.84
N THR A 4 23.97 -35.58 -24.36
CA THR A 4 23.80 -34.13 -24.25
C THR A 4 23.23 -33.75 -22.89
N GLY A 5 23.86 -32.83 -22.16
CA GLY A 5 23.28 -32.19 -20.97
C GLY A 5 22.86 -30.76 -21.31
N THR A 6 21.68 -30.60 -21.92
CA THR A 6 21.08 -29.29 -22.18
C THR A 6 20.45 -28.77 -20.89
N SER A 7 20.83 -27.55 -20.51
CA SER A 7 20.34 -26.80 -19.36
C SER A 7 18.80 -26.79 -19.27
N SER A 8 18.27 -27.33 -18.17
CA SER A 8 16.84 -27.29 -17.86
C SER A 8 16.48 -25.91 -17.29
N GLU A 9 15.78 -25.16 -18.14
CA GLU A 9 14.51 -24.47 -17.86
C GLU A 9 14.48 -23.44 -16.73
N ALA A 10 14.61 -22.17 -17.16
CA ALA A 10 13.99 -21.04 -16.50
C ALA A 10 12.47 -21.12 -16.70
N VAL A 11 11.73 -21.51 -15.66
CA VAL A 11 10.28 -21.29 -15.56
C VAL A 11 10.05 -20.25 -14.46
N GLY A 12 10.27 -18.99 -14.82
CA GLY A 12 9.74 -17.86 -14.06
C GLY A 12 8.23 -17.89 -14.18
N SER A 13 7.58 -18.48 -13.19
CA SER A 13 6.12 -18.55 -13.09
C SER A 13 5.55 -17.14 -13.15
N SER A 14 4.65 -16.93 -14.10
CA SER A 14 3.82 -15.74 -14.23
C SER A 14 2.93 -15.60 -12.99
N ASP A 15 3.33 -14.73 -12.07
CA ASP A 15 2.67 -14.48 -10.81
C ASP A 15 1.68 -13.30 -10.95
N SER A 16 0.41 -13.61 -10.75
CA SER A 16 -0.64 -12.78 -10.13
C SER A 16 -1.27 -11.60 -10.89
N GLU A 17 -2.48 -11.86 -11.42
CA GLU A 17 -3.48 -10.88 -11.85
C GLU A 17 -4.18 -10.14 -10.69
N SER A 18 -3.43 -9.50 -9.77
CA SER A 18 -4.03 -8.62 -8.75
C SER A 18 -3.17 -7.42 -8.33
N GLY A 19 -2.00 -7.23 -8.94
CA GLY A 19 -1.02 -6.21 -8.57
C GLY A 19 -0.71 -5.25 -9.71
N GLU A 20 -1.67 -4.42 -10.13
CA GLU A 20 -1.42 -3.36 -11.12
C GLU A 20 -0.33 -2.39 -10.58
N GLY A 21 0.93 -2.67 -10.93
CA GLY A 21 2.09 -1.85 -10.57
C GLY A 21 2.87 -2.29 -9.32
N LEU A 22 2.66 -3.48 -8.76
CA LEU A 22 3.55 -4.00 -7.72
C LEU A 22 4.90 -4.40 -8.31
N ILE A 23 5.98 -4.10 -7.59
CA ILE A 23 7.35 -4.38 -8.04
C ILE A 23 8.04 -5.37 -7.12
N GLY A 24 8.76 -6.31 -7.75
CA GLY A 24 9.54 -7.33 -7.06
C GLY A 24 10.88 -6.80 -6.58
N ILE A 25 11.53 -7.61 -5.75
CA ILE A 25 12.84 -7.34 -5.15
C ILE A 25 13.93 -6.93 -6.16
N ASP A 26 13.94 -7.49 -7.37
CA ASP A 26 14.97 -7.20 -8.38
C ASP A 26 14.81 -5.81 -9.00
N GLU A 27 13.57 -5.33 -9.12
CA GLU A 27 13.27 -3.98 -9.55
C GLU A 27 13.57 -2.96 -8.46
N VAL A 28 13.25 -3.28 -7.19
CA VAL A 28 13.64 -2.47 -6.02
C VAL A 28 15.16 -2.32 -5.94
N GLN A 29 15.91 -3.39 -6.22
CA GLN A 29 17.37 -3.37 -6.26
C GLN A 29 17.89 -2.28 -7.22
N ARG A 30 17.31 -2.24 -8.42
CA ARG A 30 17.66 -1.28 -9.47
C ARG A 30 17.23 0.13 -9.09
N ALA A 31 16.00 0.31 -8.58
CA ALA A 31 15.45 1.60 -8.21
C ALA A 31 16.21 2.27 -7.05
N LEU A 32 16.67 1.49 -6.06
CA LEU A 32 17.43 1.99 -4.92
C LEU A 32 18.94 2.07 -5.19
N ASN A 33 19.42 1.49 -6.29
CA ASN A 33 20.84 1.35 -6.63
C ASN A 33 21.67 0.72 -5.48
N ARG A 34 21.12 -0.35 -4.88
CA ARG A 34 21.70 -1.09 -3.74
C ARG A 34 21.64 -2.58 -3.99
N SER A 35 22.56 -3.35 -3.40
CA SER A 35 22.55 -4.81 -3.55
C SER A 35 21.31 -5.47 -2.93
N ARG A 36 20.90 -6.64 -3.43
CA ARG A 36 19.80 -7.45 -2.87
C ARG A 36 19.92 -7.65 -1.35
N ALA A 37 21.12 -7.95 -0.88
CA ALA A 37 21.40 -8.12 0.56
C ALA A 37 21.19 -6.84 1.37
N SER A 38 21.36 -5.67 0.77
CA SER A 38 21.03 -4.39 1.40
C SER A 38 19.51 -4.18 1.43
N VAL A 39 18.81 -4.51 0.34
CA VAL A 39 17.35 -4.43 0.30
C VAL A 39 16.73 -5.27 1.42
N TYR A 40 17.14 -6.54 1.60
CA TYR A 40 16.65 -7.37 2.71
C TYR A 40 16.93 -6.79 4.11
N ARG A 41 18.00 -6.02 4.28
CA ARG A 41 18.28 -5.32 5.55
C ARG A 41 17.39 -4.10 5.76
N TYR A 42 16.93 -3.49 4.68
CA TYR A 42 16.03 -2.34 4.70
C TYR A 42 14.57 -2.74 4.79
N THR A 43 14.19 -3.92 4.31
CA THR A 43 12.83 -4.41 4.37
C THR A 43 12.35 -4.60 5.81
N ASN A 44 11.11 -4.22 6.06
CA ASN A 44 10.43 -4.48 7.31
C ASN A 44 9.93 -5.93 7.31
N THR A 45 10.75 -6.84 7.82
CA THR A 45 10.42 -8.27 7.92
C THR A 45 10.78 -8.79 9.32
N ASP A 46 9.99 -9.73 9.82
CA ASP A 46 10.23 -10.42 11.09
C ASP A 46 10.00 -11.93 10.86
N PRO A 47 10.95 -12.82 11.25
CA PRO A 47 10.75 -14.27 11.13
C PRO A 47 9.55 -14.82 11.90
N ARG A 48 9.07 -14.11 12.94
CA ARG A 48 7.95 -14.54 13.79
C ARG A 48 6.63 -13.90 13.41
N ASN A 49 6.67 -12.78 12.70
CA ASN A 49 5.49 -12.04 12.27
C ASN A 49 5.53 -11.80 10.76
N LEU A 50 4.62 -12.44 10.05
CA LEU A 50 4.53 -12.37 8.59
C LEU A 50 4.37 -10.93 8.09
N ASN A 51 3.58 -10.12 8.80
CA ASN A 51 3.23 -8.75 8.47
C ASN A 51 3.50 -7.83 9.68
N PRO A 52 4.76 -7.41 9.89
CA PRO A 52 5.06 -6.44 10.94
C PRO A 52 4.33 -5.12 10.73
N PRO A 53 4.00 -4.38 11.81
CA PRO A 53 3.36 -3.08 11.68
C PRO A 53 4.24 -2.10 10.90
N PHE A 54 3.58 -1.14 10.25
CA PHE A 54 4.25 -0.14 9.43
C PHE A 54 5.38 0.57 10.17
N ASN A 55 6.55 0.66 9.53
CA ASN A 55 7.70 1.35 10.06
C ASN A 55 8.24 2.38 9.06
N PRO A 56 8.20 3.69 9.37
CA PRO A 56 8.64 4.73 8.44
C PRO A 56 10.15 4.71 8.17
N ARG A 57 10.96 4.06 9.01
CA ARG A 57 12.43 3.97 8.82
C ARG A 57 12.85 2.74 8.02
N LYS A 58 11.91 1.88 7.64
CA LYS A 58 12.12 0.65 6.89
C LYS A 58 11.33 0.69 5.58
N LEU A 59 11.68 -0.19 4.66
CA LEU A 59 10.94 -0.42 3.43
C LEU A 59 9.84 -1.45 3.73
N ASN A 60 8.58 -1.05 3.68
CA ASN A 60 7.48 -1.94 4.04
C ASN A 60 7.03 -2.76 2.81
N PRO A 61 7.07 -4.10 2.86
CA PRO A 61 6.50 -4.93 1.81
C PRO A 61 4.97 -4.88 1.86
N GLU A 62 4.35 -5.30 0.76
CA GLU A 62 2.91 -5.50 0.68
C GLU A 62 2.44 -6.62 1.61
N TYR A 63 1.15 -6.59 1.99
CA TYR A 63 0.56 -7.58 2.87
C TYR A 63 0.65 -8.98 2.24
N ARG A 64 1.24 -9.93 2.97
CA ARG A 64 1.35 -11.32 2.53
C ARG A 64 0.43 -12.24 3.32
N THR A 65 -0.05 -13.29 2.68
CA THR A 65 -0.86 -14.33 3.35
C THR A 65 -0.02 -15.56 3.71
N ASP A 66 1.08 -15.81 2.99
CA ASP A 66 1.99 -16.93 3.23
C ASP A 66 3.46 -16.45 3.32
N GLN A 67 4.27 -17.17 4.10
CA GLN A 67 5.72 -16.93 4.20
C GLN A 67 6.46 -17.26 2.91
N LYS A 68 5.93 -18.19 2.10
CA LYS A 68 6.50 -18.60 0.80
C LYS A 68 6.28 -17.56 -0.30
N GLU A 69 5.31 -16.68 -0.11
CA GLU A 69 5.00 -15.61 -1.05
C GLU A 69 6.16 -14.63 -1.16
N ALA A 70 6.49 -14.26 -2.40
CA ALA A 70 7.56 -13.33 -2.68
C ALA A 70 7.28 -11.95 -2.06
N LEU A 71 8.35 -11.22 -1.69
CA LEU A 71 8.19 -9.85 -1.21
C LEU A 71 7.90 -8.93 -2.40
N MET A 72 6.70 -8.37 -2.41
CA MET A 72 6.25 -7.35 -3.34
C MET A 72 6.25 -5.97 -2.65
N PHE A 73 6.43 -4.91 -3.43
CA PHE A 73 6.49 -3.54 -2.94
C PHE A 73 5.69 -2.60 -3.83
N HIS A 74 5.06 -1.60 -3.22
CA HIS A 74 4.49 -0.49 -3.97
C HIS A 74 5.59 0.49 -4.43
N PRO A 75 5.56 0.96 -5.69
CA PRO A 75 6.49 1.98 -6.19
C PRO A 75 6.54 3.24 -5.33
N ASN A 76 5.39 3.64 -4.79
CA ASN A 76 5.25 4.78 -3.88
C ASN A 76 6.08 4.60 -2.59
N GLU A 77 6.07 3.39 -2.02
CA GLU A 77 6.82 3.08 -0.80
C GLU A 77 8.32 3.04 -1.07
N VAL A 78 8.74 2.53 -2.22
CA VAL A 78 10.15 2.55 -2.66
C VAL A 78 10.63 3.99 -2.88
N ALA A 79 9.82 4.84 -3.52
CA ALA A 79 10.12 6.26 -3.72
C ALA A 79 10.16 7.03 -2.39
N ARG A 80 9.27 6.72 -1.45
CA ARG A 80 9.31 7.27 -0.09
C ARG A 80 10.62 6.87 0.62
N PHE A 81 10.93 5.58 0.64
CA PHE A 81 12.12 5.07 1.32
C PHE A 81 13.42 5.64 0.75
N ALA A 82 13.53 5.76 -0.57
CA ALA A 82 14.68 6.37 -1.24
C ALA A 82 14.90 7.83 -0.83
N ARG A 83 13.82 8.63 -0.77
CA ARG A 83 13.86 10.04 -0.41
C ARG A 83 14.08 10.25 1.09
N ASP A 84 13.26 9.63 1.91
CA ASP A 84 13.16 9.96 3.33
C ASP A 84 14.24 9.25 4.17
N VAL A 85 14.58 8.01 3.82
CA VAL A 85 15.48 7.18 4.63
C VAL A 85 16.89 7.15 4.04
N LEU A 86 17.02 6.83 2.75
CA LEU A 86 18.34 6.75 2.12
C LEU A 86 18.91 8.11 1.70
N ARG A 87 18.07 9.16 1.67
CA ARG A 87 18.44 10.53 1.24
C ARG A 87 19.17 10.55 -0.10
N ILE A 88 18.79 9.65 -1.02
CA ILE A 88 19.37 9.61 -2.36
C ILE A 88 18.85 10.84 -3.09
N LYS A 89 19.77 11.78 -3.40
CA LYS A 89 19.45 13.14 -3.86
C LYS A 89 18.91 13.24 -5.28
N GLU A 90 18.97 12.18 -6.08
CA GLU A 90 18.40 12.11 -7.42
C GLU A 90 18.01 10.65 -7.69
N VAL A 91 16.77 10.27 -7.38
CA VAL A 91 16.14 9.16 -8.08
C VAL A 91 15.17 9.82 -9.03
N THR A 92 15.56 9.94 -10.30
CA THR A 92 14.65 10.21 -11.41
C THR A 92 13.73 8.99 -11.57
N VAL A 93 12.87 8.74 -10.58
CA VAL A 93 11.56 8.19 -10.90
C VAL A 93 10.90 9.38 -11.56
N GLU A 94 10.76 9.35 -12.88
CA GLU A 94 9.80 10.22 -13.55
C GLU A 94 8.43 9.82 -13.00
N VAL A 95 8.12 10.37 -11.83
CA VAL A 95 6.78 10.47 -11.34
C VAL A 95 6.16 11.45 -12.32
N LEU A 96 5.56 10.90 -13.38
CA LEU A 96 4.45 11.54 -14.05
C LEU A 96 3.38 11.72 -12.97
N ASN A 97 3.56 12.72 -12.12
CA ASN A 97 2.48 13.44 -11.52
C ASN A 97 1.77 14.05 -12.71
N SER A 98 0.89 13.28 -13.35
CA SER A 98 -0.09 13.83 -14.25
C SER A 98 -0.77 14.94 -13.43
N PRO A 99 -0.60 16.21 -13.82
CA PRO A 99 -1.32 17.27 -13.14
C PRO A 99 -2.80 16.91 -13.28
N TYR A 100 -3.51 16.75 -12.15
CA TYR A 100 -4.86 16.22 -12.08
C TYR A 100 -4.99 14.72 -12.44
N SER A 101 -4.72 13.85 -11.47
CA SER A 101 -5.13 12.42 -11.54
C SER A 101 -6.65 12.32 -11.62
N ALA A 102 -7.19 11.37 -12.40
CA ALA A 102 -8.63 11.09 -12.48
C ALA A 102 -9.27 10.92 -11.07
N THR A 103 -8.49 10.40 -10.11
CA THR A 103 -8.89 10.31 -8.71
C THR A 103 -9.10 11.69 -8.08
N GLN A 104 -8.23 12.68 -8.33
CA GLN A 104 -8.41 14.05 -7.81
C GLN A 104 -9.61 14.74 -8.45
N GLN A 105 -9.88 14.50 -9.73
CA GLN A 105 -11.10 14.98 -10.40
C GLN A 105 -12.34 14.39 -9.72
N LEU A 106 -12.38 13.07 -9.58
CA LEU A 106 -13.48 12.36 -8.92
C LEU A 106 -13.71 12.86 -7.50
N LEU A 107 -12.64 13.01 -6.70
CA LEU A 107 -12.73 13.55 -5.34
C LEU A 107 -13.26 14.99 -5.32
N SER A 108 -12.88 15.82 -6.30
CA SER A 108 -13.39 17.19 -6.42
C SER A 108 -14.87 17.21 -6.76
N THR A 109 -15.30 16.37 -7.71
CA THR A 109 -16.72 16.21 -8.09
C THR A 109 -17.56 15.70 -6.91
N ILE A 110 -17.06 14.70 -6.17
CA ILE A 110 -17.72 14.20 -4.96
C ILE A 110 -17.88 15.33 -3.93
N LEU A 111 -16.85 16.16 -3.73
CA LEU A 111 -16.89 17.25 -2.75
C LEU A 111 -17.92 18.32 -3.17
N GLU A 112 -18.01 18.63 -4.46
CA GLU A 112 -18.99 19.57 -5.01
C GLU A 112 -20.43 19.07 -4.80
N GLU A 113 -20.73 17.82 -5.18
CA GLU A 113 -22.02 17.17 -4.92
C GLU A 113 -22.39 17.17 -3.43
N LEU A 114 -21.45 16.84 -2.54
CA LEU A 114 -21.69 16.86 -1.09
C LEU A 114 -22.00 18.27 -0.57
N ARG A 115 -21.38 19.32 -1.13
CA ARG A 115 -21.68 20.71 -0.77
C ARG A 115 -23.07 21.13 -1.26
N GLU A 116 -23.46 20.72 -2.47
CA GLU A 116 -24.80 20.98 -3.00
C GLU A 116 -25.87 20.28 -2.17
N ILE A 117 -25.70 18.98 -1.87
CA ILE A 117 -26.59 18.23 -0.99
C ILE A 117 -26.71 18.92 0.37
N ARG A 118 -25.59 19.36 0.96
CA ARG A 118 -25.60 20.11 2.23
C ARG A 118 -26.36 21.43 2.12
N GLY A 119 -26.23 22.15 1.00
CA GLY A 119 -26.98 23.37 0.73
C GLY A 119 -28.49 23.11 0.63
N LEU A 120 -28.89 22.07 -0.10
CA LEU A 120 -30.29 21.65 -0.22
C LEU A 120 -30.88 21.23 1.14
N LEU A 121 -30.13 20.45 1.93
CA LEU A 121 -30.54 20.05 3.28
C LEU A 121 -30.68 21.25 4.23
N ALA A 122 -29.74 22.19 4.18
CA ALA A 122 -29.83 23.43 4.96
C ALA A 122 -31.04 24.29 4.54
N SER A 123 -31.36 24.34 3.24
CA SER A 123 -32.51 25.09 2.72
C SER A 123 -33.86 24.41 2.96
N SER A 124 -33.88 23.08 3.08
CA SER A 124 -35.09 22.28 3.30
C SER A 124 -35.51 22.18 4.77
N GLY A 125 -34.79 22.85 5.68
CA GLY A 125 -35.12 22.87 7.11
C GLY A 125 -34.92 21.53 7.81
N VAL A 126 -34.17 20.60 7.20
CA VAL A 126 -33.81 19.33 7.84
C VAL A 126 -32.68 19.63 8.82
N GLU A 127 -33.03 19.82 10.09
CA GLU A 127 -32.07 19.92 11.19
C GLU A 127 -31.13 18.70 11.18
N PRO A 128 -29.80 18.90 11.28
CA PRO A 128 -28.87 17.79 11.38
C PRO A 128 -29.20 16.99 12.64
N ALA A 129 -29.45 15.69 12.50
CA ALA A 129 -29.72 14.78 13.60
C ALA A 129 -28.52 14.73 14.57
N THR A 130 -28.49 15.67 15.52
CA THR A 130 -27.40 15.86 16.49
C THR A 130 -27.62 14.99 17.73
N GLN A 131 -28.23 13.82 17.61
CA GLN A 131 -28.41 12.91 18.74
C GLN A 131 -28.05 11.47 18.40
N LEU A 132 -26.74 11.22 18.29
CA LEU A 132 -26.20 9.90 18.62
C LEU A 132 -25.96 9.87 20.13
N THR A 133 -27.03 9.71 20.92
CA THR A 133 -26.89 9.34 22.33
C THR A 133 -26.34 7.92 22.39
N PRO A 134 -25.17 7.67 23.01
CA PRO A 134 -24.70 6.31 23.22
C PRO A 134 -25.64 5.64 24.22
N ARG A 135 -26.48 4.71 23.74
CA ARG A 135 -27.28 3.84 24.58
C ARG A 135 -26.34 2.88 25.31
N ARG A 136 -25.77 3.34 26.43
CA ARG A 136 -25.20 2.46 27.46
C ARG A 136 -26.38 1.71 28.08
N GLU A 137 -26.76 0.62 27.45
CA GLU A 137 -27.67 -0.35 28.03
C GLU A 137 -27.02 -0.93 29.28
N SER A 138 -27.60 -0.55 30.42
CA SER A 138 -27.43 -1.13 31.73
C SER A 138 -27.81 -2.60 31.70
N SER A 139 -26.85 -3.47 31.37
CA SER A 139 -26.94 -4.91 31.57
C SER A 139 -26.26 -5.30 32.88
N GLU A 140 -26.70 -4.74 34.01
CA GLU A 140 -26.28 -5.26 35.32
C GLU A 140 -27.27 -4.89 36.43
N GLN A 141 -28.47 -5.49 36.42
CA GLN A 141 -29.21 -5.70 37.66
C GLN A 141 -30.29 -6.77 37.48
N ARG A 142 -29.91 -8.05 37.68
CA ARG A 142 -30.82 -9.10 38.14
C ARG A 142 -30.02 -10.12 38.95
N ALA A 143 -29.78 -9.75 40.21
CA ALA A 143 -29.47 -10.67 41.28
C ALA A 143 -30.34 -10.27 42.47
N ALA A 144 -31.46 -10.98 42.62
CA ALA A 144 -32.22 -11.18 43.85
C ALA A 144 -33.16 -12.36 43.59
#